data_AF-A0A2K1Q839-F1
#
_entry.id   AF-A0A2K1Q839-F1
#
_cell.length_a   1.000
_cell.length_b   1.000
_cell.length_c   1.000
_cell.angle_alpha   90.00
_cell.angle_beta   90.00
_cell.angle_gamma   90.00
#
_symmetry.space_group_name_H-M   'P 1'
#
loop_
_entity.id
_entity.type
_entity.pdbx_description
1 polymer ?
#
loop_
_entity_poly.entity_id
_entity_poly.type
_entity_poly.pdbx_seq_one_letter_code
_entity_poly.pdbx_strand_id
1 'polypeptide(L)'
;MSKNKHPVIIVRKRKKHGHGHHGGSWKIAYADFMTAMMAFFLVMWLISNSTPQQRHRIAEYFQMPLKVALSQGNQPSLSESVIPGGGSDMVHKKGEVTRSTPRDNADIKRLRKARDRLDNMIKTDPKLNNFQSNLRMQLTENGLLIQIIDSQDRPMFKLGSKELEGYLKGIFESLVPVINQLPNRISLTGHTDSLPYAHGDTGYSNWELSADRANASRRALISAGLSVNKFMRVIGMADSLALDNTSPEHAINRRISILVLSQNKEKSLINDDSLIQSVADHENIDAIKDELKITPQTNEDAAALAN
;
A
#
# COMPACT_ATOMS: atom_id res chain seq x y z
N MET A 1 73.06 -43.66 52.39
CA MET A 1 71.65 -43.68 52.86
C MET A 1 70.74 -43.51 51.66
N SER A 2 69.89 -44.51 51.40
CA SER A 2 69.17 -44.74 50.15
C SER A 2 67.89 -43.90 50.05
N LYS A 3 67.67 -43.25 48.89
CA LYS A 3 66.41 -42.57 48.54
C LYS A 3 65.36 -43.60 48.15
N ASN A 4 64.36 -43.82 49.01
CA ASN A 4 63.19 -44.65 48.69
C ASN A 4 62.28 -43.90 47.69
N LYS A 5 62.24 -44.39 46.46
CA LYS A 5 61.24 -44.03 45.44
C LYS A 5 59.96 -44.83 45.72
N HIS A 6 58.85 -44.14 45.99
CA HIS A 6 57.55 -44.79 46.04
C HIS A 6 57.14 -45.29 44.64
N PRO A 7 56.57 -46.49 44.49
CA PRO A 7 56.11 -46.99 43.20
C PRO A 7 54.85 -46.23 42.76
N VAL A 8 54.88 -45.65 41.57
CA VAL A 8 53.72 -45.03 40.91
C VAL A 8 52.79 -46.14 40.42
N ILE A 9 51.60 -46.24 41.01
CA ILE A 9 50.56 -47.16 40.56
C ILE A 9 49.78 -46.48 39.43
N ILE A 10 49.99 -46.92 38.19
CA ILE A 10 49.19 -46.48 37.04
C ILE A 10 47.95 -47.36 36.94
N VAL A 11 46.80 -46.84 37.38
CA VAL A 11 45.51 -47.52 37.21
C VAL A 11 45.02 -47.31 35.78
N ARG A 12 45.21 -48.31 34.91
CA ARG A 12 44.66 -48.31 33.55
C ARG A 12 43.19 -48.78 33.59
N LYS A 13 42.27 -47.86 33.83
CA LYS A 13 40.83 -48.16 33.80
C LYS A 13 40.37 -48.38 32.35
N ARG A 14 40.34 -49.64 31.89
CA ARG A 14 39.61 -50.00 30.67
C ARG A 14 38.12 -49.74 30.92
N LYS A 15 37.56 -48.70 30.30
CA LYS A 15 36.10 -48.63 30.10
C LYS A 15 35.73 -49.86 29.27
N LYS A 16 35.12 -50.86 29.90
CA LYS A 16 34.34 -51.86 29.17
C LYS A 16 33.22 -51.07 28.50
N HIS A 17 33.31 -50.86 27.19
CA HIS A 17 32.10 -50.59 26.41
C HIS A 17 31.25 -51.84 26.59
N GLY A 18 30.18 -51.71 27.38
CA GLY A 18 29.11 -52.68 27.37
C GLY A 18 28.68 -52.85 25.92
N HIS A 19 28.54 -54.09 25.49
CA HIS A 19 28.06 -54.46 24.17
C HIS A 19 26.88 -53.54 23.82
N GLY A 20 27.10 -52.64 22.86
CA GLY A 20 26.07 -51.73 22.41
C GLY A 20 24.88 -52.56 21.98
N HIS A 21 23.70 -52.24 22.51
CA HIS A 21 22.43 -52.75 22.03
C HIS A 21 22.17 -52.24 20.59
N HIS A 22 22.99 -52.67 19.63
CA HIS A 22 22.93 -52.26 18.22
C HIS A 22 21.72 -52.84 17.47
N GLY A 23 20.84 -53.58 18.16
CA GLY A 23 19.58 -54.11 17.59
C GLY A 23 18.34 -53.24 17.85
N GLY A 24 18.47 -52.10 18.54
CA GLY A 24 17.35 -51.22 18.90
C GLY A 24 17.18 -49.97 18.02
N SER A 25 18.25 -49.51 17.35
CA SER A 25 18.23 -48.26 16.59
C SER A 25 17.27 -48.30 15.40
N TRP A 26 17.16 -49.44 14.72
CA TRP A 26 16.21 -49.62 13.62
C TRP A 26 14.76 -49.67 14.12
N LYS A 27 14.53 -50.18 15.34
CA LYS A 27 13.20 -50.18 15.97
C LYS A 27 12.77 -48.77 16.38
N ILE A 28 13.73 -47.92 16.77
CA ILE A 28 13.49 -46.51 17.07
C ILE A 28 13.15 -45.76 15.78
N ALA A 29 13.91 -45.98 14.69
CA ALA A 29 13.59 -45.41 13.38
C ALA A 29 12.24 -45.92 12.83
N TYR A 30 11.92 -47.20 13.04
CA TYR A 30 10.63 -47.77 12.65
C TYR A 30 9.47 -47.23 13.49
N ALA A 31 9.66 -47.06 14.81
CA ALA A 31 8.66 -46.46 15.68
C ALA A 31 8.40 -44.99 15.29
N ASP A 32 9.46 -44.23 15.01
CA ASP A 32 9.36 -42.84 14.56
C ASP A 32 8.59 -42.73 13.22
N PHE A 33 8.91 -43.61 12.27
CA PHE A 33 8.17 -43.70 11.01
C PHE A 33 6.70 -44.05 11.21
N MET A 34 6.38 -45.01 12.08
CA MET A 34 5.01 -45.39 12.40
C MET A 34 4.25 -44.23 13.09
N THR A 35 4.90 -43.46 13.97
CA THR A 35 4.28 -42.28 14.59
C THR A 35 4.08 -41.14 13.60
N ALA A 36 5.01 -40.93 12.66
CA ALA A 36 4.85 -39.95 11.59
C ALA A 36 3.68 -40.32 10.66
N MET A 37 3.56 -41.59 10.30
CA MET A 37 2.43 -42.09 9.51
C MET A 37 1.10 -42.00 10.26
N MET A 38 1.08 -42.31 11.56
CA MET A 38 -0.11 -42.16 12.39
C MET A 38 -0.54 -40.69 12.46
N ALA A 39 0.39 -39.76 12.71
CA ALA A 39 0.11 -38.33 12.74
C ALA A 39 -0.41 -37.82 11.39
N PHE A 40 0.22 -38.24 10.29
CA PHE A 40 -0.24 -37.92 8.95
C PHE A 40 -1.65 -38.44 8.68
N PHE A 41 -1.94 -39.68 9.08
CA PHE A 41 -3.25 -40.29 8.92
C PHE A 41 -4.32 -39.56 9.75
N LEU A 42 -4.02 -39.17 10.99
CA LEU A 42 -4.94 -38.38 11.83
C LEU A 42 -5.27 -37.02 11.20
N VAL A 43 -4.27 -36.34 10.62
CA VAL A 43 -4.47 -35.07 9.91
C VAL A 43 -5.34 -35.28 8.68
N MET A 44 -5.05 -36.29 7.86
CA MET A 44 -5.86 -36.60 6.67
C MET A 44 -7.28 -37.03 7.02
N TRP A 45 -7.45 -37.77 8.12
CA TRP A 45 -8.75 -38.18 8.63
C TRP A 45 -9.59 -36.98 9.09
N LEU A 46 -8.98 -36.03 9.80
CA LEU A 46 -9.62 -34.76 10.20
C LEU A 46 -10.04 -33.93 8.99
N ILE A 47 -9.18 -33.83 7.96
CA ILE A 47 -9.51 -33.13 6.72
C ILE A 47 -10.65 -33.86 5.98
N SER A 48 -10.62 -35.19 5.93
CA SER A 48 -11.65 -36.00 5.26
C SER A 48 -13.04 -35.79 5.85
N ASN A 49 -13.15 -35.72 7.17
CA ASN A 49 -14.41 -35.44 7.86
C ASN A 49 -14.78 -33.94 7.88
N SER A 50 -13.91 -33.06 7.40
CA SER A 50 -14.18 -31.62 7.30
C SER A 50 -14.96 -31.30 6.03
N THR A 51 -15.93 -30.39 6.17
CA THR A 51 -16.71 -29.86 5.04
C THR A 51 -15.83 -29.12 4.04
N PRO A 52 -16.24 -29.03 2.75
CA PRO A 52 -15.49 -28.28 1.74
C PRO A 52 -15.15 -26.84 2.16
N GLN A 53 -16.06 -26.21 2.90
CA GLN A 53 -15.90 -24.84 3.42
C GLN A 53 -14.83 -24.76 4.52
N GLN A 54 -14.73 -25.75 5.41
CA GLN A 54 -13.70 -25.80 6.45
C GLN A 54 -12.30 -26.01 5.87
N ARG A 55 -12.17 -26.88 4.84
CA ARG A 55 -10.88 -27.12 4.17
C ARG A 55 -10.34 -25.87 3.49
N HIS A 56 -11.23 -25.08 2.88
CA HIS A 56 -10.86 -23.82 2.23
C HIS A 56 -10.28 -22.81 3.23
N ARG A 57 -10.90 -22.65 4.41
CA ARG A 57 -10.43 -21.74 5.47
C ARG A 57 -9.06 -22.12 6.01
N ILE A 58 -8.81 -23.43 6.19
CA ILE A 58 -7.50 -23.91 6.65
C ILE A 58 -6.44 -23.62 5.58
N ALA A 59 -6.76 -23.79 4.29
CA ALA A 59 -5.84 -23.47 3.20
C ALA A 59 -5.52 -21.97 3.12
N GLU A 60 -6.53 -21.10 3.29
CA GLU A 60 -6.32 -19.64 3.33
C GLU A 60 -5.34 -19.24 4.43
N TYR A 61 -5.44 -19.83 5.63
CA TYR A 61 -4.54 -19.54 6.75
C TYR A 61 -3.06 -19.76 6.41
N PHE A 62 -2.74 -20.80 5.64
CA PHE A 62 -1.35 -21.10 5.24
C PHE A 62 -0.90 -20.37 3.98
N GLN A 63 -1.83 -19.84 3.17
CA GLN A 63 -1.52 -19.05 1.97
C GLN A 63 -1.33 -17.56 2.27
N MET A 64 -1.67 -17.09 3.47
CA MET A 64 -1.43 -15.70 3.86
C MET A 64 0.07 -15.43 4.04
N PRO A 65 0.67 -14.47 3.29
CA PRO A 65 2.06 -14.09 3.50
C PRO A 65 2.23 -13.53 4.91
N LEU A 66 3.26 -13.98 5.65
CA LEU A 66 3.56 -13.51 7.02
C LEU A 66 3.64 -11.97 7.15
N LYS A 67 3.94 -11.26 6.05
CA LYS A 67 3.88 -9.79 5.99
C LYS A 67 2.48 -9.21 6.24
N VAL A 68 1.41 -9.89 5.81
CA VAL A 68 0.01 -9.48 6.03
C VAL A 68 -0.42 -9.74 7.48
N ALA A 69 0.15 -10.78 8.12
CA ALA A 69 -0.13 -11.10 9.52
C ALA A 69 0.57 -10.16 10.52
N LEU A 70 1.77 -9.64 10.18
CA LEU A 70 2.51 -8.68 11.00
C LEU A 70 2.15 -7.21 10.71
N SER A 71 1.68 -6.86 9.51
CA SER A 71 1.11 -5.54 9.27
C SER A 71 -0.29 -5.48 9.88
N GLN A 72 -0.44 -4.79 10.99
CA GLN A 72 -1.75 -4.55 11.61
C GLN A 72 -2.75 -4.04 10.56
N GLY A 73 -3.84 -4.80 10.36
CA GLY A 73 -4.98 -4.35 9.57
C GLY A 73 -5.83 -5.45 8.94
N ASN A 74 -5.38 -6.71 8.91
CA ASN A 74 -6.18 -7.83 8.37
C ASN A 74 -5.81 -9.13 9.10
N GLN A 75 -6.38 -9.36 10.29
CA GLN A 75 -6.28 -10.67 10.95
C GLN A 75 -7.31 -11.64 10.36
N PRO A 76 -6.97 -12.91 10.08
CA PRO A 76 -7.99 -13.92 9.79
C PRO A 76 -8.82 -14.19 11.05
N SER A 77 -10.10 -13.87 10.96
CA SER A 77 -11.10 -13.89 12.03
C SER A 77 -11.20 -15.24 12.76
N LEU A 78 -11.10 -15.21 14.10
CA LEU A 78 -11.51 -16.30 15.02
C LEU A 78 -13.00 -16.19 15.42
N SER A 79 -13.87 -15.67 14.55
CA SER A 79 -15.31 -15.55 14.88
C SER A 79 -16.04 -16.89 14.75
N GLU A 80 -16.68 -17.34 15.82
CA GLU A 80 -17.52 -18.56 15.91
C GLU A 80 -18.88 -18.44 15.19
N SER A 81 -19.13 -17.32 14.49
CA SER A 81 -20.40 -17.07 13.80
C SER A 81 -20.39 -17.64 12.38
N VAL A 82 -21.40 -18.46 12.08
CA VAL A 82 -21.68 -19.03 10.74
C VAL A 82 -22.09 -17.95 9.74
N ILE A 83 -22.49 -16.76 10.21
CA ILE A 83 -22.90 -15.62 9.39
C ILE A 83 -21.78 -14.57 9.40
N PRO A 84 -21.16 -14.28 8.25
CA PRO A 84 -20.15 -13.22 8.17
C PRO A 84 -20.73 -11.88 8.67
N GLY A 85 -20.21 -11.38 9.80
CA GLY A 85 -20.61 -10.09 10.39
C GLY A 85 -21.74 -10.11 11.43
N GLY A 86 -22.17 -11.28 11.92
CA GLY A 86 -23.18 -11.38 12.98
C GLY A 86 -22.58 -11.81 14.32
N GLY A 87 -22.19 -10.86 15.18
CA GLY A 87 -21.98 -11.10 16.61
C GLY A 87 -23.32 -11.12 17.36
N SER A 88 -23.37 -11.76 18.54
CA SER A 88 -24.58 -11.83 19.39
C SER A 88 -24.98 -10.49 20.01
N ASP A 89 -24.10 -9.47 19.99
CA ASP A 89 -24.30 -8.19 20.66
C ASP A 89 -23.87 -7.00 19.78
N MET A 90 -24.68 -5.93 19.82
CA MET A 90 -24.46 -4.70 19.06
C MET A 90 -23.31 -3.83 19.59
N VAL A 91 -22.76 -4.16 20.76
CA VAL A 91 -21.74 -3.35 21.47
C VAL A 91 -20.32 -3.94 21.32
N HIS A 92 -20.20 -5.17 20.80
CA HIS A 92 -18.90 -5.80 20.61
C HIS A 92 -18.29 -5.46 19.25
N LYS A 93 -17.21 -4.67 19.28
CA LYS A 93 -16.45 -4.19 18.13
C LYS A 93 -15.14 -4.98 17.94
N LYS A 94 -15.20 -6.31 18.05
CA LYS A 94 -14.12 -7.22 17.66
C LYS A 94 -14.68 -8.25 16.68
N GLY A 95 -14.40 -8.03 15.40
CA GLY A 95 -14.91 -8.78 14.25
C GLY A 95 -14.63 -7.96 12.99
N GLU A 96 -13.58 -8.34 12.26
CA GLU A 96 -12.95 -7.56 11.18
C GLU A 96 -13.61 -7.84 9.82
N VAL A 97 -14.89 -7.52 9.70
CA VAL A 97 -15.44 -7.11 8.42
C VAL A 97 -15.98 -5.72 8.69
N THR A 98 -15.30 -4.70 8.17
CA THR A 98 -15.85 -3.35 8.17
C THR A 98 -17.22 -3.45 7.53
N ARG A 99 -18.27 -3.41 8.36
CA ARG A 99 -19.64 -3.34 7.89
C ARG A 99 -19.68 -2.11 7.00
N SER A 100 -19.70 -2.31 5.68
CA SER A 100 -19.81 -1.20 4.73
C SER A 100 -21.02 -0.41 5.19
N THR A 101 -20.76 0.78 5.70
CA THR A 101 -21.84 1.50 6.35
C THR A 101 -22.85 1.84 5.25
N PRO A 102 -24.16 1.95 5.55
CA PRO A 102 -25.13 2.41 4.55
C PRO A 102 -24.70 3.71 3.85
N ARG A 103 -23.90 4.52 4.55
CA ARG A 103 -23.27 5.76 4.06
C ARG A 103 -22.18 5.52 3.00
N ASP A 104 -21.37 4.49 3.11
CA ASP A 104 -20.33 4.14 2.13
C ASP A 104 -20.96 3.68 0.80
N ASN A 105 -22.03 2.90 0.89
CA ASN A 105 -22.81 2.49 -0.28
C ASN A 105 -23.50 3.67 -0.98
N ALA A 106 -23.96 4.67 -0.22
CA ALA A 106 -24.54 5.89 -0.79
C ALA A 106 -23.49 6.77 -1.48
N ASP A 107 -22.29 6.85 -0.92
CA ASP A 107 -21.16 7.62 -1.48
C ASP A 107 -20.74 7.07 -2.84
N ILE A 108 -20.45 5.75 -2.90
CA ILE A 108 -20.05 5.07 -4.14
C ILE A 108 -21.13 5.20 -5.22
N LYS A 109 -22.42 5.13 -4.85
CA LYS A 109 -23.53 5.36 -5.79
C LYS A 109 -23.53 6.77 -6.37
N ARG A 110 -23.25 7.81 -5.58
CA ARG A 110 -23.14 9.20 -6.06
C ARG A 110 -21.97 9.36 -7.02
N LEU A 111 -20.80 8.80 -6.66
CA LEU A 111 -19.60 8.83 -7.50
C LEU A 111 -19.83 8.11 -8.83
N ARG A 112 -20.48 6.95 -8.81
CA ARG A 112 -20.88 6.22 -10.02
C ARG A 112 -21.81 7.05 -10.91
N LYS A 113 -22.86 7.65 -10.34
CA LYS A 113 -23.77 8.53 -11.08
C LYS A 113 -23.05 9.74 -11.68
N ALA A 114 -22.11 10.33 -10.96
CA ALA A 114 -21.28 11.42 -11.48
C ALA A 114 -20.40 10.96 -12.63
N ARG A 115 -19.74 9.80 -12.51
CA ARG A 115 -18.97 9.18 -13.60
C ARG A 115 -19.81 9.02 -14.86
N ASP A 116 -20.99 8.43 -14.74
CA ASP A 116 -21.85 8.17 -15.90
C ASP A 116 -22.37 9.47 -16.53
N ARG A 117 -22.64 10.49 -15.72
CA ARG A 117 -22.99 11.83 -16.23
C ARG A 117 -21.82 12.47 -16.99
N LEU A 118 -20.62 12.36 -16.46
CA LEU A 118 -19.41 12.89 -17.10
C LEU A 118 -19.09 12.15 -18.40
N ASP A 119 -19.19 10.82 -18.41
CA ASP A 119 -19.01 10.00 -19.62
C ASP A 119 -20.00 10.38 -20.72
N ASN A 120 -21.27 10.60 -20.35
CA ASN A 120 -22.28 11.04 -21.30
C ASN A 120 -21.97 12.45 -21.83
N MET A 121 -21.55 13.37 -20.95
CA MET A 121 -21.17 14.73 -21.35
C MET A 121 -19.97 14.74 -22.27
N ILE A 122 -18.97 13.88 -22.05
CA ILE A 122 -17.83 13.71 -22.96
C ILE A 122 -18.27 13.26 -24.35
N LYS A 123 -19.34 12.46 -24.45
CA LYS A 123 -19.87 11.99 -25.74
C LYS A 123 -20.72 13.02 -26.47
N THR A 124 -21.42 13.88 -25.73
CA THR A 124 -22.42 14.78 -26.31
C THR A 124 -21.96 16.23 -26.44
N ASP A 125 -21.08 16.72 -25.56
CA ASP A 125 -20.59 18.09 -25.57
C ASP A 125 -19.53 18.26 -26.68
N PRO A 126 -19.76 19.13 -27.69
CA PRO A 126 -18.79 19.41 -28.73
C PRO A 126 -17.42 19.86 -28.21
N LYS A 127 -17.37 20.51 -27.03
CA LYS A 127 -16.11 20.93 -26.40
C LYS A 127 -15.29 19.75 -25.89
N LEU A 128 -15.94 18.63 -25.54
CA LEU A 128 -15.29 17.47 -24.92
C LEU A 128 -15.14 16.27 -25.86
N ASN A 129 -16.00 16.15 -26.87
CA ASN A 129 -16.04 14.99 -27.76
C ASN A 129 -14.70 14.69 -28.42
N ASN A 130 -13.98 15.73 -28.83
CA ASN A 130 -12.65 15.62 -29.44
C ASN A 130 -11.53 15.17 -28.47
N PHE A 131 -11.83 15.04 -27.17
CA PHE A 131 -10.87 14.70 -26.11
C PHE A 131 -11.19 13.37 -25.42
N GLN A 132 -12.06 12.54 -26.01
CA GLN A 132 -12.41 11.21 -25.47
C GLN A 132 -11.20 10.33 -25.17
N SER A 133 -10.18 10.36 -26.03
CA SER A 133 -8.94 9.59 -25.84
C SER A 133 -8.06 10.14 -24.72
N ASN A 134 -8.14 11.45 -24.47
CA ASN A 134 -7.38 12.16 -23.43
C ASN A 134 -8.07 12.08 -22.05
N LEU A 135 -9.38 11.85 -22.00
CA LEU A 135 -10.15 11.82 -20.76
C LEU A 135 -10.47 10.39 -20.37
N ARG A 136 -9.91 9.91 -19.25
CA ARG A 136 -10.21 8.59 -18.69
C ARG A 136 -10.83 8.72 -17.32
N MET A 137 -11.87 7.93 -17.07
CA MET A 137 -12.59 7.94 -15.80
C MET A 137 -12.72 6.53 -15.25
N GLN A 138 -12.28 6.35 -14.02
CA GLN A 138 -12.32 5.06 -13.34
C GLN A 138 -12.88 5.23 -11.93
N LEU A 139 -13.84 4.37 -11.58
CA LEU A 139 -14.30 4.25 -10.21
C LEU A 139 -13.36 3.30 -9.45
N THR A 140 -12.86 3.73 -8.31
CA THR A 140 -11.95 2.99 -7.43
C THR A 140 -12.50 2.99 -6.01
N GLU A 141 -11.89 2.20 -5.12
CA GLU A 141 -12.21 2.22 -3.67
C GLU A 141 -11.91 3.58 -3.03
N ASN A 142 -10.88 4.27 -3.55
CA ASN A 142 -10.47 5.60 -3.12
C ASN A 142 -11.39 6.72 -3.64
N GLY A 143 -12.29 6.40 -4.57
CA GLY A 143 -13.25 7.34 -5.16
C GLY A 143 -13.25 7.36 -6.68
N LEU A 144 -13.67 8.47 -7.28
CA LEU A 144 -13.73 8.64 -8.73
C LEU A 144 -12.45 9.30 -9.24
N LEU A 145 -11.64 8.55 -9.99
CA LEU A 145 -10.43 9.02 -10.63
C LEU A 145 -10.77 9.55 -12.03
N ILE A 146 -10.45 10.81 -12.28
CA ILE A 146 -10.56 11.47 -13.59
C ILE A 146 -9.13 11.81 -14.03
N GLN A 147 -8.67 11.20 -15.11
CA GLN A 147 -7.35 11.43 -15.68
C GLN A 147 -7.48 12.23 -16.98
N ILE A 148 -6.65 13.26 -17.08
CA ILE A 148 -6.52 14.09 -18.25
C ILE A 148 -5.10 13.87 -18.77
N ILE A 149 -5.03 13.13 -19.86
CA ILE A 149 -3.82 12.57 -20.43
C ILE A 149 -3.35 13.47 -21.55
N ASP A 150 -2.05 13.72 -21.55
CA ASP A 150 -1.37 14.43 -22.60
C ASP A 150 -1.11 13.55 -23.82
N SER A 151 -1.15 14.11 -25.02
CA SER A 151 -0.74 13.41 -26.24
C SER A 151 0.10 14.33 -27.12
N GLN A 152 0.91 13.74 -28.01
CA GLN A 152 1.75 14.53 -28.92
C GLN A 152 0.92 15.43 -29.84
N ASP A 153 -0.22 14.94 -30.32
CA ASP A 153 -1.11 15.69 -31.21
C ASP A 153 -1.97 16.73 -30.47
N ARG A 154 -2.20 16.55 -29.17
CA ARG A 154 -3.07 17.40 -28.36
C ARG A 154 -2.49 17.60 -26.96
N PRO A 155 -1.50 18.50 -26.83
CA PRO A 155 -0.80 18.66 -25.57
C PRO A 155 -1.65 19.41 -24.51
N MET A 156 -1.82 18.94 -23.28
CA MET A 156 -2.64 19.62 -22.26
C MET A 156 -1.95 20.86 -21.67
N PHE A 157 -0.62 20.86 -21.75
CA PHE A 157 0.24 21.98 -21.37
C PHE A 157 1.21 22.27 -22.51
N LYS A 158 1.66 23.52 -22.60
CA LYS A 158 2.78 23.84 -23.50
C LYS A 158 4.00 22.98 -23.16
N LEU A 159 4.78 22.63 -24.17
CA LEU A 159 5.96 21.77 -24.03
C LEU A 159 6.94 22.36 -23.00
N GLY A 160 7.39 21.53 -22.04
CA GLY A 160 8.31 21.95 -20.98
C GLY A 160 7.77 23.06 -20.07
N SER A 161 6.46 23.32 -20.08
CA SER A 161 5.84 24.42 -19.35
C SER A 161 4.67 23.98 -18.48
N LYS A 162 4.34 24.82 -17.51
CA LYS A 162 3.16 24.73 -16.64
C LYS A 162 1.95 25.49 -17.17
N GLU A 163 2.10 26.18 -18.30
CA GLU A 163 1.01 26.90 -18.95
C GLU A 163 0.03 25.92 -19.60
N LEU A 164 -1.25 26.06 -19.27
CA LEU A 164 -2.33 25.24 -19.81
C LEU A 164 -2.69 25.69 -21.22
N GLU A 165 -3.02 24.72 -22.07
CA GLU A 165 -3.65 25.00 -23.34
C GLU A 165 -5.10 25.49 -23.17
N GLY A 166 -5.59 26.26 -24.17
CA GLY A 166 -6.91 26.89 -24.11
C GLY A 166 -8.06 25.87 -23.98
N TYR A 167 -7.97 24.75 -24.68
CA TYR A 167 -8.99 23.70 -24.61
C TYR A 167 -9.05 23.00 -23.25
N LEU A 168 -7.93 22.87 -22.53
CA LEU A 168 -7.93 22.28 -21.19
C LEU A 168 -8.78 23.13 -20.22
N LYS A 169 -8.77 24.45 -20.38
CA LYS A 169 -9.67 25.35 -19.62
C LYS A 169 -11.14 25.05 -19.95
N GLY A 170 -11.47 24.88 -21.23
CA GLY A 170 -12.81 24.49 -21.66
C GLY A 170 -13.26 23.12 -21.12
N ILE A 171 -12.32 22.16 -21.02
CA ILE A 171 -12.59 20.87 -20.37
C ILE A 171 -12.96 21.09 -18.90
N PHE A 172 -12.20 21.90 -18.16
CA PHE A 172 -12.51 22.20 -16.76
C PHE A 172 -13.87 22.90 -16.60
N GLU A 173 -14.20 23.87 -17.45
CA GLU A 173 -15.51 24.54 -17.45
C GLU A 173 -16.67 23.55 -17.56
N SER A 174 -16.55 22.52 -18.40
CA SER A 174 -17.60 21.49 -18.52
C SER A 174 -17.60 20.52 -17.33
N LEU A 175 -16.43 20.12 -16.80
CA LEU A 175 -16.35 19.15 -15.69
C LEU A 175 -16.80 19.71 -14.33
N VAL A 176 -16.44 20.96 -14.03
CA VAL A 176 -16.60 21.59 -12.71
C VAL A 176 -18.04 21.56 -12.18
N PRO A 177 -19.09 21.87 -12.97
CA PRO A 177 -20.47 21.82 -12.49
C PRO A 177 -20.88 20.47 -11.91
N VAL A 178 -20.38 19.36 -12.47
CA VAL A 178 -20.68 18.01 -11.98
C VAL A 178 -19.89 17.71 -10.70
N ILE A 179 -18.62 18.12 -10.63
CA ILE A 179 -17.77 17.92 -9.44
C ILE A 179 -18.28 18.74 -8.25
N ASN A 180 -18.80 19.96 -8.49
CA ASN A 180 -19.37 20.82 -7.44
C ASN A 180 -20.63 20.25 -6.80
N GLN A 181 -21.41 19.42 -7.52
CA GLN A 181 -22.64 18.79 -6.97
C GLN A 181 -22.34 17.68 -5.95
N LEU A 182 -21.15 17.09 -6.03
CA LEU A 182 -20.73 16.08 -5.05
C LEU A 182 -20.41 16.79 -3.72
N PRO A 183 -20.59 16.17 -2.55
CA PRO A 183 -20.10 16.75 -1.29
C PRO A 183 -18.59 16.54 -1.11
N ASN A 184 -18.00 15.60 -1.86
CA ASN A 184 -16.64 15.10 -1.69
C ASN A 184 -15.57 16.17 -2.00
N ARG A 185 -14.45 16.10 -1.28
CA ARG A 185 -13.21 16.83 -1.59
C ARG A 185 -12.41 16.12 -2.69
N ILE A 186 -11.43 16.81 -3.25
CA ILE A 186 -10.60 16.33 -4.35
C ILE A 186 -9.11 16.37 -4.01
N SER A 187 -8.38 15.38 -4.50
CA SER A 187 -6.91 15.35 -4.55
C SER A 187 -6.47 15.54 -5.98
N LEU A 188 -5.53 16.45 -6.20
CA LEU A 188 -5.01 16.76 -7.52
C LEU A 188 -3.56 16.31 -7.63
N THR A 189 -3.24 15.49 -8.62
CA THR A 189 -1.90 14.95 -8.81
C THR A 189 -1.41 15.24 -10.22
N GLY A 190 -0.22 15.82 -10.34
CA GLY A 190 0.48 15.99 -11.60
C GLY A 190 1.52 14.91 -11.81
N HIS A 191 1.61 14.43 -13.05
CA HIS A 191 2.61 13.47 -13.50
C HIS A 191 3.29 14.01 -14.77
N THR A 192 4.56 13.69 -14.94
CA THR A 192 5.36 13.95 -16.14
C THR A 192 5.88 12.62 -16.70
N ASP A 193 6.43 12.66 -17.90
CA ASP A 193 7.25 11.59 -18.45
C ASP A 193 8.67 11.65 -17.88
N SER A 194 9.47 10.64 -18.19
CA SER A 194 10.88 10.54 -17.78
C SER A 194 11.83 11.41 -18.59
N LEU A 195 11.34 12.14 -19.60
CA LEU A 195 12.21 12.93 -20.47
C LEU A 195 12.92 13.98 -19.61
N PRO A 196 14.27 14.04 -19.61
CA PRO A 196 14.99 14.97 -18.77
C PRO A 196 14.60 16.41 -19.08
N TYR A 197 14.30 17.17 -18.03
CA TYR A 197 14.15 18.61 -18.18
C TYR A 197 15.52 19.24 -18.49
N ALA A 198 15.56 20.26 -19.35
CA ALA A 198 16.79 20.82 -19.90
C ALA A 198 17.83 21.31 -18.86
N HIS A 199 17.43 21.48 -17.59
CA HIS A 199 18.28 21.98 -16.50
C HIS A 199 18.71 20.89 -15.48
N GLY A 200 18.35 19.62 -15.72
CA GLY A 200 18.77 18.48 -14.89
C GLY A 200 18.15 18.43 -13.48
N ASP A 201 18.61 17.46 -12.68
CA ASP A 201 18.03 17.13 -11.35
C ASP A 201 18.46 18.05 -10.21
N THR A 202 19.48 18.89 -10.41
CA THR A 202 19.97 19.83 -9.39
C THR A 202 19.21 21.15 -9.38
N GLY A 203 18.31 21.36 -10.34
CA GLY A 203 17.54 22.59 -10.53
C GLY A 203 16.06 22.30 -10.76
N TYR A 204 15.44 23.03 -11.69
CA TYR A 204 14.05 22.76 -12.06
C TYR A 204 13.96 21.44 -12.83
N SER A 205 13.29 20.46 -12.23
CA SER A 205 13.17 19.11 -12.73
C SER A 205 11.71 18.74 -13.00
N ASN A 206 11.50 17.47 -13.34
CA ASN A 206 10.17 16.88 -13.48
C ASN A 206 9.36 16.92 -12.16
N TRP A 207 10.03 16.98 -11.00
CA TRP A 207 9.36 17.18 -9.71
C TRP A 207 8.67 18.54 -9.63
N GLU A 208 9.40 19.63 -9.87
CA GLU A 208 8.85 20.98 -9.86
C GLU A 208 7.78 21.13 -10.94
N LEU A 209 8.04 20.62 -12.16
CA LEU A 209 7.11 20.69 -13.27
C LEU A 209 5.77 20.00 -12.97
N SER A 210 5.82 18.79 -12.40
CA SER A 210 4.61 18.03 -12.07
C SER A 210 3.77 18.74 -11.00
N ALA A 211 4.40 19.28 -9.96
CA ALA A 211 3.73 20.05 -8.91
C ALA A 211 3.18 21.39 -9.42
N ASP A 212 3.92 22.08 -10.28
CA ASP A 212 3.52 23.33 -10.90
C ASP A 212 2.31 23.15 -11.84
N ARG A 213 2.31 22.08 -12.64
CA ARG A 213 1.18 21.72 -13.52
C ARG A 213 -0.07 21.36 -12.73
N ALA A 214 0.09 20.64 -11.62
CA ALA A 214 -1.00 20.36 -10.69
C ALA A 214 -1.57 21.67 -10.11
N ASN A 215 -0.73 22.58 -9.64
CA ASN A 215 -1.19 23.88 -9.14
C ASN A 215 -1.79 24.79 -10.21
N ALA A 216 -1.28 24.75 -11.44
CA ALA A 216 -1.85 25.49 -12.56
C ALA A 216 -3.26 24.97 -12.89
N SER A 217 -3.44 23.65 -12.87
CA SER A 217 -4.75 23.00 -13.01
C SER A 217 -5.69 23.38 -11.86
N ARG A 218 -5.20 23.42 -10.61
CA ARG A 218 -5.98 23.89 -9.45
C ARG A 218 -6.53 25.30 -9.67
N ARG A 219 -5.68 26.23 -10.10
CA ARG A 219 -6.08 27.62 -10.38
C ARG A 219 -7.11 27.67 -11.50
N ALA A 220 -6.91 26.92 -12.58
CA ALA A 220 -7.86 26.87 -13.68
C ALA A 220 -9.21 26.26 -13.30
N LEU A 221 -9.24 25.22 -12.46
CA LEU A 221 -10.47 24.66 -11.90
C LEU A 221 -11.22 25.69 -11.05
N ILE A 222 -10.52 26.49 -10.24
CA ILE A 222 -11.15 27.58 -9.47
C ILE A 222 -11.70 28.65 -10.41
N SER A 223 -10.94 29.05 -11.44
CA SER A 223 -11.43 29.99 -12.46
C SER A 223 -12.66 29.47 -13.21
N ALA A 224 -12.77 28.15 -13.39
CA ALA A 224 -13.94 27.49 -13.95
C ALA A 224 -15.12 27.36 -12.95
N GLY A 225 -14.98 27.85 -11.71
CA GLY A 225 -16.04 27.90 -10.71
C GLY A 225 -16.00 26.79 -9.66
N LEU A 226 -14.92 26.01 -9.55
CA LEU A 226 -14.80 24.99 -8.51
C LEU A 226 -14.62 25.66 -7.14
N SER A 227 -15.40 25.24 -6.14
CA SER A 227 -15.27 25.78 -4.79
C SER A 227 -13.88 25.53 -4.21
N VAL A 228 -13.27 26.57 -3.61
CA VAL A 228 -11.90 26.51 -3.06
C VAL A 228 -11.77 25.45 -1.96
N ASN A 229 -12.83 25.24 -1.17
CA ASN A 229 -12.84 24.29 -0.06
C ASN A 229 -12.87 22.81 -0.53
N LYS A 230 -12.99 22.58 -1.83
CA LYS A 230 -12.95 21.23 -2.42
C LYS A 230 -11.57 20.63 -2.40
N PHE A 231 -10.51 21.42 -2.47
CA PHE A 231 -9.16 20.87 -2.55
C PHE A 231 -8.74 20.32 -1.19
N MET A 232 -8.35 19.03 -1.17
CA MET A 232 -7.73 18.37 -0.02
C MET A 232 -6.20 18.50 -0.10
N ARG A 233 -5.63 18.15 -1.26
CA ARG A 233 -4.17 18.16 -1.48
C ARG A 233 -3.82 18.35 -2.94
N VAL A 234 -2.61 18.83 -3.18
CA VAL A 234 -1.98 18.93 -4.51
C VAL A 234 -0.64 18.20 -4.44
N ILE A 235 -0.36 17.31 -5.38
CA ILE A 235 0.81 16.45 -5.39
C ILE A 235 1.50 16.53 -6.75
N GLY A 236 2.84 16.63 -6.75
CA GLY A 236 3.67 16.37 -7.92
C GLY A 236 4.37 15.03 -7.78
N MET A 237 4.28 14.17 -8.79
CA MET A 237 4.85 12.82 -8.76
C MET A 237 6.01 12.63 -9.75
N ALA A 238 6.40 13.66 -10.49
CA ALA A 238 7.34 13.55 -11.60
C ALA A 238 6.98 12.33 -12.51
N ASP A 239 7.98 11.52 -12.84
CA ASP A 239 7.93 10.30 -13.63
C ASP A 239 7.90 9.01 -12.77
N SER A 240 7.81 9.14 -11.43
CA SER A 240 7.85 8.00 -10.49
C SER A 240 6.74 6.97 -10.67
N LEU A 241 5.64 7.35 -11.35
CA LEU A 241 4.49 6.50 -11.63
C LEU A 241 4.16 6.50 -13.13
N ALA A 242 4.97 5.79 -13.91
CA ALA A 242 4.65 5.46 -15.30
C ALA A 242 3.44 4.50 -15.38
N LEU A 243 2.69 4.56 -16.49
CA LEU A 243 1.60 3.61 -16.74
C LEU A 243 2.14 2.25 -17.18
N ASP A 244 1.52 1.18 -16.69
CA ASP A 244 1.89 -0.19 -17.05
C ASP A 244 1.86 -0.40 -18.57
N ASN A 245 2.84 -1.15 -19.09
CA ASN A 245 2.98 -1.46 -20.51
C ASN A 245 3.21 -0.23 -21.41
N THR A 246 3.69 0.89 -20.87
CA THR A 246 4.10 2.06 -21.64
C THR A 246 5.56 2.39 -21.39
N SER A 247 6.23 2.95 -22.40
CA SER A 247 7.59 3.47 -22.19
C SER A 247 7.52 4.65 -21.21
N PRO A 248 8.47 4.78 -20.26
CA PRO A 248 8.53 5.91 -19.33
C PRO A 248 8.52 7.29 -20.03
N GLU A 249 9.11 7.37 -21.21
CA GLU A 249 9.22 8.58 -22.05
C GLU A 249 7.92 8.93 -22.80
N HIS A 250 6.91 8.05 -22.74
CA HIS A 250 5.71 8.20 -23.56
C HIS A 250 4.84 9.35 -23.07
N ALA A 251 4.29 10.13 -24.00
CA ALA A 251 3.46 11.31 -23.71
C ALA A 251 2.29 11.04 -22.76
N ILE A 252 1.76 9.83 -22.79
CA ILE A 252 0.67 9.36 -21.90
C ILE A 252 1.01 9.47 -20.41
N ASN A 253 2.30 9.45 -20.05
CA ASN A 253 2.75 9.59 -18.67
C ASN A 253 2.63 11.03 -18.18
N ARG A 254 2.66 12.01 -19.09
CA ARG A 254 2.28 13.39 -18.79
C ARG A 254 0.76 13.45 -18.62
N ARG A 255 0.29 13.61 -17.39
CA ARG A 255 -1.15 13.59 -17.09
C ARG A 255 -1.47 14.32 -15.80
N ILE A 256 -2.70 14.80 -15.70
CA ILE A 256 -3.28 15.33 -14.47
C ILE A 256 -4.34 14.35 -13.99
N SER A 257 -4.22 13.93 -12.74
CA SER A 257 -5.18 13.06 -12.07
C SER A 257 -5.98 13.87 -11.07
N ILE A 258 -7.29 13.94 -11.25
CA ILE A 258 -8.26 14.49 -10.29
C ILE A 258 -8.94 13.30 -9.62
N LEU A 259 -8.62 13.06 -8.36
CA LEU A 259 -9.29 12.04 -7.55
C LEU A 259 -10.37 12.71 -6.70
N VAL A 260 -11.63 12.46 -7.01
CA VAL A 260 -12.75 12.81 -6.14
C VAL A 260 -12.83 11.76 -5.04
N LEU A 261 -12.49 12.16 -3.82
CA LEU A 261 -12.24 11.24 -2.70
C LEU A 261 -13.52 10.56 -2.24
N SER A 262 -13.45 9.25 -1.99
CA SER A 262 -14.47 8.58 -1.19
C SER A 262 -14.41 9.11 0.24
N GLN A 263 -15.53 9.09 0.97
CA GLN A 263 -15.57 9.55 2.35
C GLN A 263 -14.58 8.78 3.26
N ASN A 264 -14.36 7.50 2.97
CA ASN A 264 -13.39 6.69 3.70
C ASN A 264 -11.96 7.12 3.40
N LYS A 265 -11.63 7.41 2.14
CA LYS A 265 -10.29 7.89 1.80
C LYS A 265 -10.04 9.29 2.36
N GLU A 266 -11.04 10.18 2.32
CA GLU A 266 -10.93 11.51 2.91
C GLU A 266 -10.65 11.44 4.42
N LYS A 267 -11.38 10.59 5.17
CA LYS A 267 -11.13 10.37 6.60
C LYS A 267 -9.74 9.79 6.87
N SER A 268 -9.31 8.80 6.09
CA SER A 268 -7.96 8.22 6.23
C SER A 268 -6.89 9.30 6.06
N LEU A 269 -7.00 10.17 5.05
CA LEU A 269 -6.04 11.25 4.84
C LEU A 269 -6.02 12.26 5.99
N ILE A 270 -7.19 12.64 6.52
CA ILE A 270 -7.28 13.55 7.68
C ILE A 270 -6.63 12.90 8.92
N ASN A 271 -6.86 11.61 9.12
CA ASN A 271 -6.27 10.88 10.24
C ASN A 271 -4.74 10.79 10.12
N ASP A 272 -4.22 10.44 8.94
CA ASP A 272 -2.79 10.38 8.66
C ASP A 272 -2.10 11.72 9.00
N ASP A 273 -2.69 12.85 8.59
CA ASP A 273 -2.15 14.19 8.91
C ASP A 273 -2.25 14.52 10.40
N SER A 274 -3.36 14.16 11.07
CA SER A 274 -3.51 14.38 12.52
C SER A 274 -2.53 13.56 13.36
N LEU A 275 -2.16 12.36 12.90
CA LEU A 275 -1.13 11.55 13.56
C LEU A 275 0.23 12.25 13.48
N ILE A 276 0.57 12.82 12.32
CA ILE A 276 1.79 13.63 12.16
C ILE A 276 1.79 14.81 13.14
N GLN A 277 0.65 15.51 13.27
CA GLN A 277 0.52 16.61 14.22
C GLN A 277 0.69 16.14 15.67
N SER A 278 0.08 15.02 16.07
CA SER A 278 0.26 14.48 17.43
C SER A 278 1.68 14.01 17.73
N VAL A 279 2.41 13.52 16.73
CA VAL A 279 3.83 13.15 16.86
C VAL A 279 4.69 14.42 17.02
N ALA A 280 4.36 15.49 16.31
CA ALA A 280 5.06 16.77 16.42
C ALA A 280 4.79 17.48 17.76
N ASP A 281 3.59 17.33 18.33
CA ASP A 281 3.18 17.96 19.58
C ASP A 281 3.64 17.19 20.84
N HIS A 282 4.11 15.94 20.69
CA HIS A 282 4.68 15.18 21.81
C HIS A 282 6.16 15.51 22.02
N GLU A 283 6.46 16.26 23.09
CA GLU A 283 7.80 16.53 23.67
C GLU A 283 8.62 15.27 24.06
N ASN A 284 8.18 14.05 23.74
CA ASN A 284 8.91 12.83 24.10
C ASN A 284 9.74 12.30 22.93
N ILE A 285 10.63 13.16 22.42
CA ILE A 285 11.66 12.80 21.45
C ILE A 285 12.52 11.65 21.98
N ASP A 286 12.67 11.52 23.30
CA ASP A 286 13.52 10.51 23.94
C ASP A 286 12.89 9.11 23.92
N ALA A 287 11.58 8.96 24.00
CA ALA A 287 10.92 7.67 23.82
C ALA A 287 11.01 7.14 22.38
N ILE A 288 11.04 8.03 21.38
CA ILE A 288 11.17 7.67 19.95
C ILE A 288 12.62 7.25 19.62
N LYS A 289 13.63 7.83 20.29
CA LYS A 289 15.04 7.42 20.16
C LYS A 289 15.32 6.01 20.69
N ASP A 290 14.60 5.55 21.70
CA ASP A 290 14.78 4.20 22.23
C ASP A 290 14.19 3.12 21.29
N GLU A 291 13.13 3.45 20.53
CA GLU A 291 12.55 2.56 19.51
C GLU A 291 13.34 2.57 18.20
N LEU A 292 13.80 3.74 17.76
CA LEU A 292 14.77 3.85 16.67
C LEU A 292 16.17 3.65 17.24
N LYS A 293 16.63 2.40 17.38
CA LYS A 293 18.03 2.07 17.72
C LYS A 293 19.02 2.66 16.70
N ILE A 294 19.22 3.96 16.73
CA ILE A 294 20.32 4.66 16.09
C ILE A 294 21.42 4.59 17.13
N THR A 295 22.20 3.52 17.07
CA THR A 295 23.46 3.47 17.79
C THR A 295 24.26 4.70 17.36
N PRO A 296 24.66 5.61 18.26
CA PRO A 296 25.61 6.63 17.89
C PRO A 296 26.87 5.88 17.50
N GLN A 297 27.33 6.02 16.25
CA GLN A 297 28.71 5.65 15.95
C GLN A 297 29.59 6.54 16.82
N THR A 298 30.11 5.97 17.89
CA THR A 298 31.12 6.59 18.72
C THR A 298 32.34 6.87 17.84
N ASN A 299 32.92 8.05 17.98
CA ASN A 299 34.09 8.57 17.25
C ASN A 299 35.38 7.71 17.35
N GLU A 300 35.33 6.49 17.90
CA GLU A 300 36.47 5.58 17.95
C GLU A 300 36.71 4.84 16.62
N ASP A 301 35.68 4.64 15.79
CA ASP A 301 35.84 3.95 14.50
C ASP A 301 36.46 4.86 13.41
N ALA A 302 36.46 6.19 13.60
CA ALA A 302 37.09 7.13 12.67
C ALA A 302 38.62 7.19 12.85
N ALA A 303 39.17 6.74 13.98
CA ALA A 303 40.61 6.77 14.25
C ALA A 303 41.36 5.53 13.71
N ALA A 304 40.65 4.47 13.32
CA ALA A 304 41.25 3.23 12.81
C ALA A 304 41.51 3.21 11.29
N LEU A 305 41.16 4.28 10.57
CA LEU A 305 41.36 4.40 9.12
C LEU A 305 42.39 5.48 8.73
N ALA A 306 43.14 6.01 9.70
CA ALA A 306 44.15 7.05 9.47
C ALA A 306 45.55 6.68 9.99
N ASN A 307 45.92 5.41 9.95
CA ASN A 307 47.32 4.95 10.06
C ASN A 307 47.65 3.92 8.98
#